data_AF-A0AAD3MS08-F1
#
_entry.id   AF-A0AAD3MS08-F1
#
_cell.length_a   1.000
_cell.length_b   1.000
_cell.length_c   1.000
_cell.angle_alpha   90.00
_cell.angle_beta   90.00
_cell.angle_gamma   90.00
#
_symmetry.space_group_name_H-M   'P 1'
#
loop_
_entity.id
_entity.type
_entity.pdbx_description
1 polymer ?
#
loop_
_entity_poly.entity_id
_entity_poly.type
_entity_poly.pdbx_seq_one_letter_code
_entity_poly.pdbx_strand_id
1 'polypeptide(L)'
;MAVNLSKNGAALMAAYKEVVDGKSDTNWALFTYEGNSNDIRLAEKGDGGLEEMVEELNSGKMMYAFCRVQDPNSGLPKYVLINW
;
A
#
# COMPACT_ATOMS: atom_id res chain seq x y z
N MET A 1 19.95 11.57 -1.16
CA MET A 1 19.69 10.12 -1.27
C MET A 1 18.24 9.95 -1.69
N ALA A 2 17.95 9.06 -2.65
CA ALA A 2 16.61 8.85 -3.19
C ALA A 2 16.10 7.46 -2.81
N VAL A 3 14.77 7.28 -2.84
CA VAL A 3 14.11 6.00 -2.60
C VAL A 3 14.54 4.95 -3.65
N ASN A 4 14.79 3.72 -3.21
CA ASN A 4 15.09 2.58 -4.06
C ASN A 4 13.88 1.63 -4.14
N LEU A 5 13.36 1.48 -5.35
CA LEU A 5 12.24 0.58 -5.66
C LEU A 5 12.69 -0.67 -6.44
N SER A 6 13.96 -0.74 -6.83
CA SER A 6 14.47 -1.78 -7.72
C SER A 6 14.69 -3.11 -7.00
N LYS A 7 15.19 -3.09 -5.76
CA LYS A 7 15.50 -4.30 -4.98
C LYS A 7 14.29 -5.22 -4.80
N ASN A 8 13.16 -4.65 -4.38
CA ASN A 8 11.91 -5.38 -4.13
C ASN A 8 10.85 -5.12 -5.21
N GLY A 9 11.23 -4.58 -6.37
CA GLY A 9 10.29 -4.02 -7.36
C GLY A 9 9.22 -5.00 -7.85
N ALA A 10 9.55 -6.28 -7.98
CA ALA A 10 8.58 -7.30 -8.36
C ALA A 10 7.46 -7.46 -7.31
N ALA A 11 7.82 -7.51 -6.02
CA ALA A 11 6.86 -7.62 -4.92
C ALA A 11 6.03 -6.35 -4.75
N LEU A 12 6.66 -5.18 -4.87
CA LEU A 12 5.98 -3.88 -4.82
C LEU A 12 4.94 -3.76 -5.95
N MET A 13 5.34 -4.09 -7.18
CA MET A 13 4.46 -4.03 -8.34
C MET A 13 3.34 -5.06 -8.27
N ALA A 14 3.59 -6.25 -7.72
CA ALA A 14 2.58 -7.27 -7.52
C ALA A 14 1.49 -6.80 -6.55
N ALA A 15 1.87 -6.31 -5.36
CA ALA A 15 0.92 -5.80 -4.37
C ALA A 15 0.13 -4.59 -4.90
N TYR A 16 0.79 -3.66 -5.59
CA TYR A 16 0.12 -2.54 -6.25
C TYR A 16 -0.90 -3.00 -7.29
N LYS A 17 -0.53 -3.97 -8.15
CA LYS A 17 -1.45 -4.51 -9.16
C LYS A 17 -2.64 -5.22 -8.55
N GLU A 18 -2.47 -5.94 -7.44
CA GLU A 18 -3.60 -6.59 -6.76
C GLU A 18 -4.65 -5.56 -6.32
N VAL A 19 -4.23 -4.43 -5.75
CA VAL A 19 -5.13 -3.34 -5.34
C VAL A 19 -5.80 -2.66 -6.54
N VAL A 20 -5.08 -2.49 -7.67
CA VAL A 20 -5.59 -1.78 -8.86
C VAL A 20 -6.47 -2.64 -9.75
N ASP A 21 -6.07 -3.88 -10.04
CA ASP A 21 -6.79 -4.76 -10.97
C ASP A 21 -8.16 -5.14 -10.43
N GLY A 22 -8.33 -5.15 -9.12
CA GLY A 22 -9.61 -5.45 -8.46
C GLY A 22 -10.13 -6.86 -8.71
N LYS A 23 -9.31 -7.74 -9.28
CA LYS A 23 -9.56 -9.17 -9.48
C LYS A 23 -9.41 -9.96 -8.18
N SER A 24 -8.66 -9.41 -7.23
CA SER A 24 -8.52 -9.91 -5.87
C SER A 24 -9.35 -9.04 -4.93
N ASP A 25 -9.73 -9.61 -3.79
CA ASP A 25 -10.36 -8.89 -2.69
C ASP A 25 -9.42 -7.87 -2.05
N THR A 26 -8.11 -8.02 -2.25
CA THR A 26 -7.09 -7.06 -1.80
C THR A 26 -7.46 -5.65 -2.23
N ASN A 27 -7.63 -4.76 -1.25
CA ASN A 27 -8.04 -3.38 -1.47
C ASN A 27 -7.09 -2.38 -0.80
N TRP A 28 -6.08 -2.82 -0.07
CA TRP A 28 -4.98 -1.98 0.36
C TRP A 28 -3.64 -2.71 0.37
N ALA A 29 -2.56 -1.95 0.25
CA ALA A 29 -1.19 -2.40 0.40
C ALA A 29 -0.38 -1.35 1.17
N LEU A 30 0.46 -1.81 2.09
CA LEU A 30 1.28 -0.98 2.96
C LEU A 30 2.76 -1.23 2.66
N PHE A 31 3.53 -0.17 2.50
CA PHE A 31 4.94 -0.22 2.17
C PHE A 31 5.77 0.51 3.24
N THR A 32 6.98 0.03 3.50
CA THR A 32 7.90 0.67 4.45
C THR A 32 9.36 0.43 4.06
N TYR A 33 10.29 1.10 4.73
CA TYR A 33 11.71 0.94 4.52
C TYR A 33 12.25 -0.37 5.11
N GLU A 34 13.27 -0.91 4.48
CA GLU A 34 13.99 -2.09 4.96
C GLU A 34 15.16 -1.68 5.88
N GLY A 35 14.96 -1.80 7.18
CA GLY A 35 15.99 -1.46 8.16
C GLY A 35 16.40 0.01 8.06
N ASN A 36 17.71 0.26 7.93
CA ASN A 36 18.28 1.61 7.78
C ASN A 36 18.76 1.88 6.34
N SER A 37 18.07 1.32 5.34
CA SER A 37 18.35 1.57 3.92
C SER A 37 17.27 2.43 3.26
N ASN A 38 17.52 2.85 2.01
CA ASN A 38 16.50 3.53 1.20
C ASN A 38 15.63 2.55 0.39
N ASP A 39 15.73 1.24 0.66
CA ASP A 39 14.98 0.22 -0.06
C ASP A 39 13.56 0.10 0.52
N ILE A 40 12.56 0.23 -0.34
CA ILE A 40 11.17 -0.01 0.04
C ILE A 40 10.87 -1.51 -0.08
N ARG A 41 10.10 -2.03 0.87
CA ARG A 41 9.52 -3.38 0.83
C ARG A 41 8.02 -3.32 1.07
N LEU A 42 7.33 -4.40 0.71
CA LEU A 42 5.97 -4.64 1.17
C LEU A 42 6.01 -4.88 2.68
N ALA A 43 5.18 -4.14 3.42
CA ALA A 43 4.97 -4.34 4.84
C ALA A 43 3.86 -5.37 5.02
N GLU A 44 2.66 -5.08 4.49
CA GLU A 44 1.46 -5.91 4.60
C GLU A 44 0.48 -5.54 3.47
N LYS A 45 -0.54 -6.37 3.22
CA LYS A 45 -1.67 -6.07 2.32
C LYS A 45 -2.91 -6.82 2.79
N GLY A 46 -4.10 -6.32 2.47
CA GLY A 46 -5.34 -6.91 2.94
C GLY A 46 -6.58 -6.45 2.19
N ASP A 47 -7.72 -6.95 2.63
CA ASP A 47 -9.06 -6.77 2.04
C ASP A 47 -10.08 -6.14 3.02
N GLY A 48 -9.67 -5.78 4.24
CA GLY A 48 -10.47 -5.09 5.25
C GLY A 48 -10.56 -3.57 5.05
N GLY A 49 -10.06 -3.03 3.94
CA GLY A 49 -10.17 -1.61 3.61
C GLY A 49 -9.35 -0.71 4.52
N LEU A 50 -9.82 0.53 4.70
CA LEU A 50 -9.11 1.53 5.50
C LEU A 50 -9.03 1.16 6.98
N GLU A 51 -10.02 0.44 7.50
CA GLU A 51 -10.12 0.07 8.93
C GLU A 51 -9.02 -0.93 9.31
N GLU A 52 -8.84 -1.98 8.52
CA GLU A 52 -7.73 -2.92 8.73
C GLU A 52 -6.37 -2.26 8.47
N MET A 53 -6.26 -1.48 7.39
CA MET A 53 -5.01 -0.81 7.01
C MET A 53 -4.46 0.10 8.12
N VAL A 54 -5.32 0.81 8.87
CA VAL A 54 -4.84 1.69 9.95
C VAL A 54 -4.34 0.94 11.17
N GLU A 55 -4.78 -0.31 11.40
CA GLU A 55 -4.27 -1.14 12.49
C GLU A 55 -2.81 -1.56 12.26
N GLU A 56 -2.41 -1.67 10.99
CA GLU A 56 -1.04 -2.00 10.58
C GLU A 56 -0.08 -0.80 10.53
N LEU A 57 -0.60 0.43 10.69
CA LEU A 57 0.24 1.63 10.72
C LEU A 57 1.05 1.72 12.01
N ASN A 58 2.31 2.09 11.87
CA ASN A 58 3.23 2.24 12.99
C ASN A 58 3.80 3.66 13.03
N SER A 59 3.46 4.44 14.06
CA SER A 59 3.94 5.83 14.22
C SER A 59 5.46 5.98 14.41
N GLY A 60 6.18 4.88 14.64
CA GLY A 60 7.63 4.86 14.75
C GLY A 60 8.35 4.61 13.42
N LYS A 61 7.62 4.44 12.31
CA LYS A 61 8.19 4.12 10.99
C LYS A 61 7.57 5.00 9.93
N MET A 62 8.36 5.36 8.93
CA MET A 62 7.83 5.94 7.69
C MET A 62 7.14 4.84 6.89
N MET A 63 5.90 5.08 6.52
CA MET A 63 5.09 4.11 5.77
C MET A 63 4.31 4.79 4.66
N TYR A 64 4.01 4.01 3.62
CA TYR A 64 3.21 4.45 2.48
C TYR A 64 2.06 3.48 2.30
N ALA A 65 0.83 3.95 2.50
CA ALA A 65 -0.35 3.12 2.32
C ALA A 65 -1.04 3.47 1.01
N PHE A 66 -1.40 2.45 0.25
CA PHE A 66 -2.13 2.58 -1.00
C PHE A 66 -3.43 1.80 -0.89
N CYS A 67 -4.57 2.48 -1.00
CA CYS A 67 -5.89 1.88 -0.81
C CYS A 67 -6.84 2.22 -1.95
N ARG A 68 -7.63 1.23 -2.36
CA ARG A 68 -8.77 1.35 -3.27
C ARG A 68 -10.05 1.50 -2.44
N VAL A 69 -10.74 2.62 -2.62
CA VAL A 69 -12.01 2.93 -1.97
C VAL A 69 -13.10 3.15 -3.02
N GLN A 70 -14.34 2.77 -2.70
CA GLN A 70 -15.47 3.02 -3.60
C GLN A 70 -16.08 4.39 -3.29
N ASP A 71 -16.22 5.23 -4.31
CA ASP A 71 -16.89 6.52 -4.15
C ASP A 71 -18.41 6.31 -4.01
N PRO A 72 -19.06 6.81 -2.94
CA PRO A 72 -20.47 6.55 -2.69
C PRO A 72 -21.41 7.24 -3.68
N ASN A 73 -20.95 8.28 -4.39
CA ASN A 73 -21.79 9.03 -5.34
C ASN A 73 -21.75 8.41 -6.74
N SER A 74 -20.55 8.02 -7.20
CA SER A 74 -20.32 7.50 -8.56
C SER A 74 -20.21 5.99 -8.64
N GLY A 75 -19.98 5.30 -7.52
CA GLY A 75 -19.69 3.86 -7.47
C GLY A 75 -18.34 3.47 -8.06
N LEU A 76 -17.54 4.44 -8.53
CA LEU A 76 -16.26 4.21 -9.17
C LEU A 76 -15.16 4.00 -8.14
N PRO A 77 -14.17 3.12 -8.41
CA PRO A 77 -13.01 2.97 -7.55
C PRO A 77 -12.15 4.23 -7.61
N LYS A 78 -11.78 4.75 -6.44
CA LYS A 78 -10.77 5.79 -6.24
C LYS A 78 -9.58 5.19 -5.51
N TYR A 79 -8.41 5.76 -5.76
CA TYR A 79 -7.16 5.32 -5.16
C TYR A 79 -6.60 6.41 -4.28
N VAL A 80 -6.20 6.04 -3.08
CA VAL A 80 -5.65 6.95 -2.07
C VAL A 80 -4.23 6.53 -1.76
N LEU A 81 -3.31 7.49 -1.78
CA LEU A 81 -1.95 7.34 -1.29
C LEU A 81 -1.83 8.14 0.01
N ILE A 82 -1.43 7.46 1.08
CA ILE A 82 -1.18 8.07 2.40
C ILE A 82 0.31 7.99 2.67
N ASN A 83 0.90 9.14 3.00
CA ASN A 83 2.24 9.23 3.55
C ASN A 83 2.10 9.32 5.07
N TRP A 84 2.57 8.29 5.77
CA TRP A 84 2.46 8.14 7.22
C TRP A 84 3.84 8.33 7.88
#